data_AF-A0A1M6NRH5-F1
#
_entry.id   AF-A0A1M6NRH5-F1
#
_cell.length_a   1.000
_cell.length_b   1.000
_cell.length_c   1.000
_cell.angle_alpha   90.00
_cell.angle_beta   90.00
_cell.angle_gamma   90.00
#
_symmetry.space_group_name_H-M   'P 1'
#
loop_
_entity.id
_entity.type
_entity.pdbx_description
1 polymer ?
#
loop_
_entity_poly.entity_id
_entity_poly.type
_entity_poly.pdbx_seq_one_letter_code
_entity_poly.pdbx_strand_id
1 'polypeptide(L)'
;MDKSDRQRKRRTQRDYTMGFKLKVVDAVEKGDMSYKQAQKIYGIQGRSTVLTWLRKHGKMDWTQPVRHVMPQSPKDKETPAQKIKRLERELA
;
A
#
# COMPACT_ATOMS: atom_id res chain seq x y z
N MET A 1 -8.89 -26.21 -4.82
CA MET A 1 -7.53 -25.71 -5.13
C MET A 1 -6.53 -26.56 -4.37
N ASP A 2 -5.79 -27.39 -5.11
CA ASP A 2 -4.69 -28.20 -4.61
C ASP A 2 -3.62 -27.30 -3.95
N LYS A 3 -3.53 -27.33 -2.62
CA LYS A 3 -2.41 -26.73 -1.89
C LYS A 3 -1.29 -27.77 -1.85
N SER A 4 -0.62 -27.95 -2.98
CA SER A 4 0.71 -28.53 -2.97
C SER A 4 1.62 -27.54 -2.27
N ASP A 5 1.73 -27.70 -0.94
CA ASP A 5 2.71 -27.07 -0.08
C ASP A 5 4.09 -27.61 -0.47
N ARG A 6 4.57 -27.18 -1.65
CA ARG A 6 5.98 -27.29 -2.00
C ARG A 6 6.70 -26.44 -0.95
N GLN A 7 7.26 -27.09 0.06
CA GLN A 7 8.04 -26.49 1.15
C GLN A 7 8.81 -25.28 0.62
N ARG A 8 8.24 -24.08 0.77
CA ARG A 8 8.90 -22.86 0.30
C ARG A 8 10.08 -22.65 1.22
N LYS A 9 11.28 -22.96 0.73
CA LYS A 9 12.54 -22.71 1.44
C LYS A 9 12.54 -21.26 1.93
N ARG A 10 12.50 -21.10 3.25
CA ARG A 10 12.39 -19.77 3.88
C ARG A 10 13.58 -18.93 3.45
N ARG A 11 13.32 -17.82 2.74
CA ARG A 11 14.34 -16.80 2.44
C ARG A 11 14.45 -15.86 3.63
N THR A 12 15.65 -15.75 4.17
CA THR A 12 16.01 -14.84 5.26
C THR A 12 16.67 -13.57 4.72
N GLN A 13 16.90 -12.58 5.58
CA GLN A 13 17.58 -11.34 5.20
C GLN A 13 18.98 -11.57 4.61
N ARG A 14 19.66 -12.66 5.01
CA ARG A 14 20.99 -13.06 4.53
C ARG A 14 21.00 -13.57 3.10
N ASP A 15 19.86 -14.04 2.60
CA ASP A 15 19.73 -14.52 1.22
C ASP A 15 19.68 -13.38 0.18
N TYR A 16 19.58 -12.13 0.64
CA TYR A 16 19.55 -10.96 -0.22
C TYR A 16 20.84 -10.15 -0.03
N THR A 17 21.73 -10.23 -1.03
CA THR A 17 22.98 -9.47 -1.06
C THR A 17 22.70 -7.96 -1.14
N MET A 18 23.65 -7.13 -0.70
CA MET A 18 23.47 -5.68 -0.74
C MET A 18 23.26 -5.17 -2.17
N GLY A 19 24.07 -5.63 -3.13
CA GLY A 19 23.92 -5.23 -4.53
C GLY A 19 22.57 -5.61 -5.13
N PHE A 20 22.01 -6.75 -4.73
CA PHE A 20 20.65 -7.12 -5.13
C PHE A 20 19.60 -6.15 -4.59
N LYS A 21 19.69 -5.78 -3.30
CA LYS A 21 18.77 -4.81 -2.68
C LYS A 21 18.80 -3.47 -3.40
N LEU A 22 20.00 -2.96 -3.70
CA LEU A 22 20.19 -1.70 -4.40
C LEU A 22 19.62 -1.73 -5.83
N LYS A 23 19.82 -2.83 -6.57
CA LYS A 23 19.21 -3.00 -7.91
C LYS A 23 17.69 -2.96 -7.87
N VAL A 24 17.09 -3.64 -6.89
CA VAL A 24 15.62 -3.65 -6.73
C VAL A 24 15.11 -2.25 -6.36
N VAL A 25 15.82 -1.53 -5.50
CA VAL A 25 15.45 -0.15 -5.12
C VAL A 25 15.56 0.78 -6.32
N ASP A 26 16.67 0.75 -7.06
CA ASP A 26 16.90 1.59 -8.24
C ASP A 26 15.82 1.39 -9.32
N ALA A 27 15.44 0.13 -9.62
CA ALA A 27 14.37 -0.16 -10.56
C ALA A 27 12.99 0.36 -10.11
N VAL A 28 12.72 0.37 -8.81
CA VAL A 28 11.46 0.91 -8.28
C VAL A 28 11.47 2.44 -8.30
N GLU A 29 12.60 3.08 -7.99
CA GLU A 29 12.73 4.54 -7.98
C GLU A 29 12.71 5.14 -9.39
N LYS A 30 13.23 4.41 -10.39
CA LYS A 30 13.10 4.77 -11.81
C LYS A 30 11.66 4.70 -12.32
N GLY A 31 10.78 4.00 -11.61
CA GLY A 31 9.39 3.80 -12.02
C GLY A 31 9.20 2.63 -12.99
N ASP A 32 10.25 1.84 -13.26
CA ASP A 32 10.16 0.64 -14.12
C ASP A 32 9.19 -0.39 -13.54
N MET A 33 9.07 -0.43 -12.20
CA MET A 33 8.13 -1.31 -11.51
C MET A 33 7.71 -0.78 -10.14
N SER A 34 6.50 -1.10 -9.72
CA SER A 34 6.04 -0.92 -8.34
C SER A 34 6.75 -1.89 -7.39
N TYR A 35 6.92 -1.51 -6.12
CA TYR A 35 7.42 -2.40 -5.07
C TYR A 35 6.64 -3.73 -4.97
N LYS A 36 5.33 -3.74 -5.29
CA LYS A 36 4.51 -4.96 -5.34
C LYS A 36 4.87 -5.86 -6.53
N GLN A 37 5.21 -5.26 -7.67
CA GLN A 37 5.65 -5.99 -8.86
C GLN A 37 7.06 -6.55 -8.63
N ALA A 38 7.97 -5.73 -8.10
CA ALA A 38 9.30 -6.17 -7.69
C ALA A 38 9.24 -7.39 -6.76
N GLN A 39 8.34 -7.39 -5.78
CA GLN A 39 8.14 -8.54 -4.89
C GLN A 39 7.80 -9.82 -5.66
N LYS A 40 6.89 -9.74 -6.64
CA LYS A 40 6.45 -10.91 -7.43
C LYS A 40 7.53 -11.38 -8.40
N ILE A 41 8.15 -10.46 -9.14
CA ILE A 41 9.15 -10.75 -10.17
C ILE A 41 10.39 -11.39 -9.53
N TYR A 42 10.86 -10.83 -8.43
CA TYR A 42 12.06 -11.31 -7.75
C TYR A 42 11.80 -12.41 -6.72
N GLY A 43 10.56 -12.89 -6.59
CA GLY A 43 10.20 -13.98 -5.66
C GLY A 43 10.45 -13.64 -4.19
N ILE A 44 10.32 -12.37 -3.81
CA ILE A 44 10.60 -11.91 -2.44
C ILE A 44 9.46 -12.37 -1.53
N GLN A 45 9.81 -13.20 -0.56
CA GLN A 45 8.82 -13.87 0.31
C GLN A 45 8.09 -12.89 1.25
N GLY A 46 8.76 -11.84 1.72
CA GLY A 46 8.18 -10.89 2.66
C GLY A 46 7.44 -9.75 1.96
N ARG A 47 6.16 -9.55 2.32
CA ARG A 47 5.27 -8.54 1.73
C ARG A 47 5.77 -7.09 1.90
N SER A 48 6.50 -6.83 2.98
CA SER A 48 7.06 -5.51 3.32
C SER A 48 8.56 -5.43 3.12
N THR A 49 9.22 -6.50 2.64
CA THR A 49 10.67 -6.56 2.50
C THR A 49 11.18 -5.51 1.52
N VAL A 50 10.58 -5.41 0.34
CA VAL A 50 10.94 -4.39 -0.67
C VAL A 50 10.73 -2.99 -0.11
N LEU A 51 9.59 -2.74 0.56
CA LEU A 51 9.28 -1.46 1.18
C LEU A 51 10.29 -1.08 2.29
N THR A 52 10.83 -2.08 2.99
CA THR A 52 11.86 -1.87 4.00
C THR A 52 13.20 -1.49 3.38
N TRP A 53 13.54 -2.06 2.21
CA TRP A 53 14.73 -1.65 1.46
C TRP A 53 14.57 -0.24 0.91
N LEU A 54 13.39 0.10 0.37
CA LEU A 54 13.07 1.45 -0.10
C LEU A 54 13.21 2.50 1.01
N ARG A 55 12.72 2.22 2.23
CA ARG A 55 12.91 3.14 3.37
C ARG A 55 14.36 3.29 3.84
N LYS A 56 15.21 2.27 3.64
CA LYS A 56 16.59 2.26 4.13
C LYS A 56 17.60 2.75 3.09
N HIS A 57 17.33 2.51 1.81
CA HIS A 57 18.27 2.69 0.71
C HIS A 57 17.70 3.54 -0.43
N GLY A 58 16.40 3.85 -0.40
CA GLY A 58 15.79 4.76 -1.36
C GLY A 58 16.09 6.22 -1.01
N LYS A 59 16.04 7.06 -2.03
CA LYS A 59 16.18 8.51 -1.99
C LYS A 59 14.85 9.22 -1.72
N MET A 60 13.72 8.56 -2.02
CA MET A 60 12.37 9.10 -1.79
C MET A 60 11.88 8.83 -0.37
N ASP A 61 11.06 9.73 0.18
CA ASP A 61 10.47 9.60 1.52
C ASP A 61 9.37 8.52 1.56
N TRP A 62 9.79 7.25 1.66
CA TRP A 62 8.90 6.08 1.81
C TRP A 62 8.38 5.87 3.26
N THR A 63 8.65 6.81 4.16
CA THR A 63 8.30 6.77 5.58
C THR A 63 6.92 7.34 5.86
N GLN A 64 6.44 8.25 5.02
CA GLN A 64 5.10 8.81 5.18
C GLN A 64 4.07 7.81 4.66
N PRO A 65 3.07 7.40 5.47
CA PRO A 65 1.88 6.79 4.89
C PRO A 65 1.34 7.81 3.89
N VAL A 66 1.00 7.37 2.68
CA VAL A 66 0.18 8.16 1.76
C VAL A 66 -1.00 8.60 2.61
N ARG A 67 -1.03 9.89 2.96
CA ARG A 67 -2.19 10.47 3.62
C ARG A 67 -3.24 10.33 2.54
N HIS A 68 -4.00 9.23 2.59
CA HIS A 68 -5.32 9.22 2.03
C HIS A 68 -5.99 10.35 2.78
N VAL A 69 -5.96 11.53 2.17
CA VAL A 69 -6.87 12.60 2.52
C VAL A 69 -8.19 11.94 2.22
N MET A 70 -8.78 11.30 3.23
CA MET A 70 -10.18 10.94 3.19
C MET A 70 -10.82 12.26 2.81
N PRO A 71 -11.50 12.38 1.66
CA PRO A 71 -12.35 13.53 1.48
C PRO A 71 -13.24 13.51 2.73
N GLN A 72 -13.08 14.51 3.59
CA GLN A 72 -14.03 14.70 4.66
C GLN A 72 -15.35 14.85 3.92
N SER A 73 -16.18 13.80 3.91
CA SER A 73 -17.56 13.95 3.47
C SER A 73 -18.06 15.16 4.22
N PRO A 74 -18.52 16.22 3.54
CA PRO A 74 -19.02 17.40 4.23
C PRO A 74 -20.15 16.88 5.12
N LYS A 75 -19.92 16.89 6.45
CA LYS A 75 -20.87 16.38 7.45
C LYS A 75 -22.11 17.28 7.58
N ASP A 76 -22.28 18.25 6.68
CA ASP A 76 -23.18 19.39 6.83
C ASP A 76 -24.19 19.54 5.69
N LYS A 77 -24.48 18.48 4.93
CA LYS A 77 -25.65 18.47 4.05
C LYS A 77 -26.71 17.59 4.67
N GLU A 78 -27.75 18.21 5.24
CA GLU A 78 -28.96 17.51 5.68
C GLU A 78 -29.37 16.51 4.61
N THR A 79 -29.59 15.26 5.03
CA THR A 79 -30.09 14.25 4.11
C THR A 79 -31.49 14.66 3.64
N PRO A 80 -31.91 14.31 2.41
CA PRO A 80 -33.23 14.68 1.91
C PRO A 80 -34.37 14.27 2.86
N ALA A 81 -34.20 13.14 3.57
CA ALA A 81 -35.15 12.67 4.59
C ALA A 81 -35.25 13.61 5.81
N GLN A 82 -34.14 14.19 6.26
CA GLN A 82 -34.13 15.18 7.34
C GLN A 82 -34.83 16.47 6.92
N LYS A 83 -34.64 16.88 5.65
CA LYS A 83 -35.31 18.05 5.08
C LYS A 83 -36.83 17.85 4.99
N ILE A 84 -37.29 16.67 4.56
CA ILE A 84 -38.72 16.33 4.51
C ILE A 84 -39.33 16.39 5.92
N LYS A 85 -38.71 15.76 6.91
CA LYS A 85 -39.20 15.75 8.30
C LYS A 85 -39.32 17.15 8.91
N ARG A 86 -38.43 18.07 8.54
CA ARG A 86 -38.52 19.48 8.96
C ARG A 86 -39.71 20.19 8.32
N LEU A 87 -39.89 20.02 7.01
CA LEU A 87 -40.99 20.65 6.26
C LEU A 87 -42.36 20.17 6.72
N GLU A 88 -42.52 18.87 7.03
CA GLU A 88 -43.75 18.32 7.61
C GLU A 88 -44.09 18.94 8.98
N ARG A 89 -43.07 19.32 9.75
CA ARG A 89 -43.25 19.98 11.05
C ARG A 89 -43.64 21.45 10.95
N GLU A 90 -43.23 22.13 9.88
CA GLU A 90 -43.57 23.54 9.63
C GLU A 90 -45.00 23.70 9.04
N LEU A 91 -45.61 22.62 8.55
CA LEU A 91 -46.95 22.60 7.96
C LEU A 91 -48.06 22.10 8.91
N ALA A 92 -47.74 21.78 10.17
CA ALA A 92 -48.67 21.31 11.20
C ALA A 92 -48.87 22.39 12.28
#